data_AF-A0A1I1PZL0-F1
#
_entry.id   AF-A0A1I1PZL0-F1
#
_cell.length_a   1.000
_cell.length_b   1.000
_cell.length_c   1.000
_cell.angle_alpha   90.00
_cell.angle_beta   90.00
_cell.angle_gamma   90.00
#
_symmetry.space_group_name_H-M   'P 1'
#
loop_
_entity.id
_entity.type
_entity.pdbx_description
1 polymer ?
#
loop_
_entity_poly.entity_id
_entity_poly.type
_entity_poly.pdbx_seq_one_letter_code
_entity_poly.pdbx_strand_id
1 'polypeptide(L)'
;MRSGPVDEALETRIADGLRIERGSILDAQWADNGPGWVALQLGSRADVLALEPDYAALEDLKIGVVGAWDAGKDGNDAQFEVRAFAMGAGVKEDPVTGSLNAALAQWLIRSGRAPTSYVASQGTALGRAGRVHVDQVENDIWIGGETVTLITGTLSI
;
A
#
# COMPACT_ATOMS: atom_id res chain seq x y z
N MET A 1 -15.10 11.26 1.31
CA MET A 1 -13.98 10.47 0.76
C MET A 1 -13.38 11.25 -0.39
N ARG A 2 -12.05 11.34 -0.42
CA ARG A 2 -11.30 11.98 -1.51
C ARG A 2 -11.01 10.96 -2.63
N SER A 3 -11.03 11.40 -3.87
CA SER A 3 -10.74 10.56 -5.03
C SER A 3 -10.12 11.38 -6.15
N GLY A 4 -9.37 10.73 -7.04
CA GLY A 4 -8.78 11.37 -8.21
C GLY A 4 -7.32 11.79 -7.98
N PRO A 5 -6.74 12.55 -8.93
CA PRO A 5 -5.33 12.89 -8.91
C PRO A 5 -4.96 13.72 -7.69
N VAL A 6 -3.74 13.50 -7.21
CA VAL A 6 -3.10 14.33 -6.17
C VAL A 6 -2.58 15.60 -6.84
N ASP A 7 -2.64 16.73 -6.15
CA ASP A 7 -2.04 17.96 -6.65
C ASP A 7 -0.50 17.88 -6.65
N GLU A 8 0.13 18.58 -7.60
CA GLU A 8 1.57 18.50 -7.84
C GLU A 8 2.41 18.94 -6.62
N ALA A 9 1.90 19.90 -5.83
CA ALA A 9 2.57 20.37 -4.64
C ALA A 9 2.61 19.29 -3.54
N LEU A 10 1.48 18.61 -3.31
CA LEU A 10 1.43 17.48 -2.37
C LEU A 10 2.26 16.30 -2.87
N GLU A 11 2.25 15.99 -4.16
CA GLU A 11 3.05 14.90 -4.70
C GLU A 11 4.56 15.18 -4.60
N THR A 12 4.98 16.43 -4.83
CA THR A 12 6.37 16.87 -4.62
C THR A 12 6.77 16.74 -3.15
N ARG A 13 5.92 17.22 -2.23
CA ARG A 13 6.15 17.07 -0.78
C ARG A 13 6.30 15.60 -0.38
N ILE A 14 5.47 14.73 -0.95
CA ILE A 14 5.54 13.29 -0.66
C ILE A 14 6.82 12.69 -1.24
N ALA A 15 7.22 13.05 -2.45
CA ALA A 15 8.49 12.59 -3.04
C ALA A 15 9.69 12.99 -2.17
N ASP A 16 9.75 14.25 -1.73
CA ASP A 16 10.78 14.76 -0.82
C ASP A 16 10.81 13.99 0.51
N GLY A 17 9.63 13.80 1.11
CA GLY A 17 9.50 13.05 2.37
C GLY A 17 9.82 11.55 2.22
N LEU A 18 9.58 10.96 1.05
CA LEU A 18 9.99 9.60 0.72
C LEU A 18 11.46 9.49 0.27
N ARG A 19 12.14 10.64 0.11
CA ARG A 19 13.53 10.77 -0.35
C ARG A 19 13.77 10.16 -1.73
N ILE A 20 12.83 10.38 -2.63
CA ILE A 20 12.90 9.92 -4.03
C ILE A 20 12.72 11.10 -4.98
N GLU A 21 13.27 10.96 -6.19
CA GLU A 21 12.99 11.90 -7.27
C GLU A 21 11.50 11.85 -7.61
N ARG A 22 10.86 13.03 -7.75
CA ARG A 22 9.44 13.16 -8.13
C ARG A 22 9.10 12.35 -9.40
N GLY A 23 10.02 12.28 -10.35
CA GLY A 23 9.87 11.51 -11.60
C GLY A 23 9.82 9.99 -11.42
N SER A 24 10.15 9.48 -10.24
CA SER A 24 10.03 8.05 -9.90
C SER A 24 8.59 7.65 -9.60
N ILE A 25 7.72 8.62 -9.29
CA ILE A 25 6.29 8.40 -9.07
C ILE A 25 5.61 8.35 -10.42
N LEU A 26 5.16 7.15 -10.81
CA LEU A 26 4.51 6.90 -12.09
C LEU A 26 3.07 7.43 -12.13
N ASP A 27 2.37 7.34 -11.00
CA ASP A 27 1.01 7.86 -10.83
C ASP A 27 0.72 8.04 -9.34
N ALA A 28 -0.19 8.95 -9.01
CA ALA A 28 -0.56 9.28 -7.64
C ALA A 28 -2.06 9.63 -7.56
N GLN A 29 -2.78 8.98 -6.63
CA GLN A 29 -4.20 9.24 -6.44
C GLN A 29 -4.60 9.27 -4.96
N TRP A 30 -5.63 10.07 -4.67
CA TRP A 30 -6.42 9.87 -3.48
C TRP A 30 -7.16 8.54 -3.59
N ALA A 31 -6.76 7.58 -2.75
CA ALA A 31 -7.36 6.26 -2.63
C ALA A 31 -8.05 6.16 -1.27
N ASP A 32 -8.97 7.08 -0.99
CA ASP A 32 -9.59 7.18 0.31
C ASP A 32 -10.91 6.41 0.36
N ASN A 33 -10.90 5.26 1.06
CA ASN A 33 -12.09 4.48 1.43
C ASN A 33 -12.55 4.69 2.89
N GLY A 34 -12.17 5.83 3.50
CA GLY A 34 -12.46 6.20 4.88
C GLY A 34 -11.25 6.80 5.60
N PRO A 35 -10.05 6.16 5.57
CA PRO A 35 -8.89 6.64 6.31
C PRO A 35 -8.20 7.88 5.74
N GLY A 36 -8.39 8.22 4.46
CA GLY A 36 -7.70 9.33 3.79
C GLY A 36 -6.35 8.97 3.14
N TRP A 37 -6.21 7.80 2.52
CA TRP A 37 -4.95 7.40 1.89
C TRP A 37 -4.62 8.22 0.64
N VAL A 38 -3.36 8.63 0.53
CA VAL A 38 -2.70 9.02 -0.73
C VAL A 38 -1.93 7.80 -1.23
N ALA A 39 -2.30 7.29 -2.40
CA ALA A 39 -1.64 6.16 -3.03
C ALA A 39 -0.65 6.64 -4.10
N LEU A 40 0.55 6.05 -4.12
CA LEU A 40 1.59 6.29 -5.11
C LEU A 40 1.96 4.98 -5.80
N GLN A 41 2.18 5.03 -7.11
CA GLN A 41 2.75 3.93 -7.86
C GLN A 41 4.22 4.22 -8.20
N LEU A 42 5.12 3.31 -7.83
CA LEU A 42 6.52 3.31 -8.24
C LEU A 42 6.77 2.27 -9.33
N GLY A 43 7.97 2.33 -9.95
CA GLY A 43 8.36 1.50 -11.07
C GLY A 43 8.48 0.01 -10.76
N SER A 44 8.91 -0.34 -9.54
CA SER A 44 9.18 -1.73 -9.19
C SER A 44 9.02 -2.01 -7.70
N ARG A 45 8.93 -3.30 -7.36
CA ARG A 45 9.08 -3.80 -5.99
C ARG A 45 10.34 -3.28 -5.31
N ALA A 46 11.47 -3.26 -6.02
CA ALA A 46 12.75 -2.82 -5.45
C ALA A 46 12.69 -1.35 -5.00
N ASP A 47 12.06 -0.49 -5.80
CA ASP A 47 11.89 0.93 -5.47
C ASP A 47 11.03 1.12 -4.21
N VAL A 48 9.96 0.33 -4.08
CA VAL A 48 9.09 0.34 -2.88
C VAL A 48 9.86 -0.11 -1.62
N LEU A 49 10.63 -1.19 -1.74
CA LEU A 49 11.41 -1.73 -0.62
C LEU A 49 12.55 -0.80 -0.21
N ALA A 50 13.11 -0.02 -1.14
CA ALA A 50 14.20 0.90 -0.89
C ALA A 50 13.78 2.21 -0.18
N LEU A 51 12.48 2.48 0.00
CA LEU A 51 12.03 3.73 0.61
C LEU A 51 12.52 3.86 2.07
N GLU A 52 13.07 5.03 2.39
CA GLU A 52 13.46 5.43 3.74
C GLU A 52 12.77 6.76 4.10
N PRO A 53 11.50 6.72 4.52
CA PRO A 53 10.72 7.95 4.71
C PRO A 53 11.25 8.82 5.85
N ASP A 54 11.23 10.13 5.63
CA ASP A 54 11.20 11.12 6.69
C ASP A 54 9.79 11.13 7.33
N TYR A 55 9.64 10.27 8.34
CA TYR A 55 8.37 10.12 9.05
C TYR A 55 7.86 11.41 9.71
N ALA A 56 8.76 12.34 10.08
CA ALA A 56 8.36 13.60 10.70
C ALA A 56 7.79 14.57 9.65
N ALA A 57 8.41 14.63 8.47
CA ALA A 57 7.94 15.47 7.37
C ALA A 57 6.57 15.05 6.81
N LEU A 58 6.17 13.80 7.05
CA LEU A 58 4.96 13.16 6.51
C LEU A 58 3.92 12.82 7.59
N GLU A 59 4.06 13.35 8.82
CA GLU A 59 3.30 12.85 9.97
C GLU A 59 1.77 13.01 9.87
N ASP A 60 1.31 14.04 9.15
CA ASP A 60 -0.08 14.39 8.89
C ASP A 60 -0.72 13.58 7.75
N LEU A 61 0.07 12.76 7.06
CA LEU A 61 -0.38 12.02 5.88
C LEU A 61 -0.50 10.51 6.17
N LYS A 62 -1.40 9.89 5.41
CA LYS A 62 -1.46 8.44 5.26
C LYS A 62 -1.08 8.10 3.83
N ILE A 63 0.05 7.46 3.66
CA ILE A 63 0.65 7.21 2.34
C ILE A 63 0.73 5.71 2.12
N GLY A 64 0.13 5.26 1.03
CA GLY A 64 0.29 3.92 0.50
C GLY A 64 1.17 3.96 -0.74
N VAL A 65 2.19 3.11 -0.79
CA VAL A 65 3.03 3.00 -1.98
C VAL A 65 2.93 1.60 -2.54
N VAL A 66 2.76 1.49 -3.85
CA VAL A 66 2.67 0.21 -4.57
C VAL A 66 3.65 0.14 -5.73
N GLY A 67 4.22 -1.04 -5.96
CA GLY A 67 5.14 -1.31 -7.07
C GLY A 67 4.93 -2.71 -7.59
N ALA A 68 5.02 -2.89 -8.91
CA ALA A 68 4.82 -4.19 -9.54
C ALA A 68 5.99 -5.13 -9.23
N TRP A 69 5.68 -6.42 -9.05
CA TRP A 69 6.67 -7.48 -9.04
C TRP A 69 7.11 -7.81 -10.47
N ASP A 70 8.39 -8.10 -10.65
CA ASP A 70 8.96 -8.67 -11.87
C ASP A 70 9.07 -10.18 -11.67
N ALA A 71 8.24 -10.97 -12.37
CA ALA A 71 8.21 -12.42 -12.23
C ALA A 71 9.59 -13.10 -12.42
N GLY A 72 10.46 -12.52 -13.26
CA GLY A 72 11.80 -13.04 -13.51
C GLY A 72 12.81 -12.77 -12.40
N LYS A 73 12.54 -11.82 -11.51
CA LYS A 73 13.44 -11.40 -10.42
C LYS A 73 12.87 -11.69 -9.04
N ASP A 74 11.56 -11.49 -8.88
CA ASP A 74 10.86 -11.51 -7.60
C ASP A 74 10.12 -12.83 -7.35
N GLY A 75 9.84 -13.59 -8.41
CA GLY A 75 9.03 -14.80 -8.36
C GLY A 75 7.54 -14.54 -8.60
N ASN A 76 6.70 -15.53 -8.30
CA ASN A 76 5.27 -15.52 -8.68
C ASN A 76 4.31 -15.53 -7.48
N ASP A 77 4.81 -15.31 -6.27
CA ASP A 77 4.00 -15.39 -5.04
C ASP A 77 3.08 -14.18 -4.83
N ALA A 78 3.37 -13.06 -5.50
CA ALA A 78 2.59 -11.84 -5.48
C ALA A 78 2.80 -11.04 -6.78
N GLN A 79 1.89 -10.13 -7.08
CA GLN A 79 1.97 -9.24 -8.24
C GLN A 79 2.40 -7.82 -7.87
N PHE A 80 2.24 -7.44 -6.60
CA PHE A 80 2.57 -6.11 -6.12
C PHE A 80 3.25 -6.15 -4.75
N GLU A 81 4.15 -5.22 -4.51
CA GLU A 81 4.67 -4.88 -3.19
C GLU A 81 4.01 -3.59 -2.72
N VAL A 82 3.57 -3.58 -1.46
CA VAL A 82 2.88 -2.47 -0.83
C VAL A 82 3.62 -2.05 0.44
N ARG A 83 3.65 -0.74 0.72
CA ARG A 83 4.01 -0.19 2.04
C ARG A 83 2.98 0.84 2.48
N ALA A 84 2.73 0.88 3.79
CA ALA A 84 1.70 1.72 4.39
C ALA A 84 2.27 2.57 5.53
N PHE A 85 2.38 3.87 5.28
CA PHE A 85 2.89 4.87 6.22
C PHE A 85 1.70 5.63 6.83
N ALA A 86 1.47 5.50 8.15
CA ALA A 86 0.36 6.19 8.84
C ALA A 86 0.74 6.74 10.24
N MET A 87 1.64 7.74 10.32
CA MET A 87 2.27 8.19 11.56
C MET A 87 1.25 8.78 12.52
N GLY A 88 0.32 9.59 12.02
CA GLY A 88 -0.79 10.15 12.80
C GLY A 88 -1.75 9.11 13.40
N ALA A 89 -1.64 7.83 13.03
CA ALA A 89 -2.40 6.72 13.63
C ALA A 89 -1.62 5.97 14.73
N GLY A 90 -0.44 6.47 15.14
CA GLY A 90 0.37 5.90 16.22
C GLY A 90 1.36 4.82 15.76
N VAL A 91 1.48 4.58 14.45
CA VAL A 91 2.45 3.63 13.85
C VAL A 91 3.21 4.30 12.71
N LYS A 92 4.53 4.11 12.65
CA LYS A 92 5.33 4.63 11.53
C LYS A 92 5.05 3.87 10.23
N GLU A 93 4.95 2.56 10.31
CA GLU A 93 4.61 1.73 9.17
C GLU A 93 3.78 0.54 9.66
N ASP A 94 2.66 0.30 9.00
CA ASP A 94 1.78 -0.82 9.31
C ASP A 94 2.18 -2.03 8.44
N PRO A 95 2.47 -3.21 9.04
CA PRO A 95 2.94 -4.37 8.30
C PRO A 95 1.94 -4.91 7.28
N VAL A 96 0.63 -4.90 7.57
CA VAL A 96 -0.41 -5.38 6.66
C VAL A 96 -1.67 -4.58 6.86
N THR A 97 -2.08 -3.82 5.85
CA THR A 97 -3.15 -2.82 5.97
C THR A 97 -4.29 -3.14 5.00
N GLY A 98 -5.35 -3.79 5.51
CA GLY A 98 -6.49 -4.19 4.67
C GLY A 98 -7.21 -3.02 4.01
N SER A 99 -7.39 -1.89 4.72
CA SER A 99 -8.06 -0.71 4.17
C SER A 99 -7.29 -0.08 3.02
N LEU A 100 -5.95 0.00 3.12
CA LEU A 100 -5.12 0.47 2.02
C LEU A 100 -5.20 -0.46 0.81
N ASN A 101 -5.07 -1.78 1.01
CA ASN A 101 -5.14 -2.74 -0.10
C ASN A 101 -6.49 -2.71 -0.81
N ALA A 102 -7.60 -2.56 -0.08
CA ALA A 102 -8.93 -2.34 -0.66
C ALA A 102 -8.97 -1.10 -1.55
N ALA A 103 -8.35 0.01 -1.11
CA ALA A 103 -8.35 1.24 -1.88
C ALA A 103 -7.42 1.17 -3.11
N LEU A 104 -6.25 0.55 -2.96
CA LEU A 104 -5.34 0.28 -4.08
C LEU A 104 -6.01 -0.60 -5.13
N ALA A 105 -6.73 -1.64 -4.74
CA ALA A 105 -7.47 -2.50 -5.67
C ALA A 105 -8.47 -1.71 -6.52
N GLN A 106 -9.28 -0.85 -5.88
CA GLN A 106 -10.25 0.00 -6.60
C GLN A 106 -9.60 0.93 -7.62
N TRP A 107 -8.35 1.35 -7.38
CA TRP A 107 -7.61 2.23 -8.28
C TRP A 107 -6.90 1.44 -9.38
N LEU A 108 -6.12 0.41 -9.01
CA LEU A 108 -5.30 -0.37 -9.92
C LEU A 108 -6.16 -1.18 -10.91
N ILE A 109 -7.26 -1.79 -10.46
CA ILE A 109 -8.14 -2.57 -11.33
C ILE A 109 -8.85 -1.65 -12.33
N ARG A 110 -9.49 -0.57 -11.83
CA ARG A 110 -10.23 0.39 -12.67
C ARG A 110 -9.34 1.05 -13.73
N SER A 111 -8.08 1.26 -13.41
CA SER A 111 -7.11 1.87 -14.32
C SER A 111 -6.37 0.87 -15.21
N GLY A 112 -6.74 -0.42 -15.16
CA GLY A 112 -6.19 -1.49 -16.01
C GLY A 112 -4.77 -1.93 -15.63
N ARG A 113 -4.28 -1.55 -14.43
CA ARG A 113 -2.93 -1.87 -13.94
C ARG A 113 -2.85 -3.19 -13.20
N ALA A 114 -3.98 -3.68 -12.68
CA ALA A 114 -4.09 -4.97 -12.02
C ALA A 114 -5.24 -5.79 -12.62
N PRO A 115 -5.12 -7.13 -12.65
CA PRO A 115 -6.25 -8.00 -12.94
C PRO A 115 -7.28 -7.93 -11.80
N THR A 116 -8.48 -8.48 -12.03
CA THR A 116 -9.57 -8.51 -11.04
C THR A 116 -9.30 -9.41 -9.84
N SER A 117 -8.31 -10.29 -9.92
CA SER A 117 -7.84 -11.12 -8.80
C SER A 117 -6.32 -11.13 -8.77
N TYR A 118 -5.72 -10.77 -7.63
CA TYR A 118 -4.28 -10.73 -7.45
C TYR A 118 -3.88 -10.84 -5.97
N VAL A 119 -2.59 -11.02 -5.73
CA VAL A 119 -1.98 -11.02 -4.40
C VAL A 119 -1.03 -9.84 -4.27
N ALA A 120 -1.19 -9.07 -3.20
CA ALA A 120 -0.25 -8.04 -2.77
C ALA A 120 0.60 -8.57 -1.60
N SER A 121 1.90 -8.31 -1.68
CA SER A 121 2.86 -8.49 -0.60
C SER A 121 2.99 -7.19 0.19
N GLN A 122 2.94 -7.25 1.52
CA GLN A 122 3.15 -6.08 2.39
C GLN A 122 3.97 -6.50 3.61
N GLY A 123 4.77 -5.57 4.15
CA GLY A 123 5.51 -5.77 5.39
C GLY A 123 6.86 -6.48 5.21
N THR A 124 7.30 -6.74 3.98
CA THR A 124 8.62 -7.29 3.66
C THR A 124 9.74 -6.46 4.30
N ALA A 125 9.70 -5.13 4.16
CA ALA A 125 10.69 -4.22 4.75
C ALA A 125 10.74 -4.27 6.29
N LEU A 126 9.65 -4.71 6.94
CA LEU A 126 9.55 -4.85 8.40
C LEU A 126 9.86 -6.28 8.88
N GLY A 127 10.20 -7.21 7.98
CA GLY A 127 10.34 -8.63 8.31
C GLY A 127 9.02 -9.30 8.71
N ARG A 128 7.88 -8.74 8.28
CA ARG A 128 6.52 -9.20 8.59
C ARG A 128 5.76 -9.48 7.29
N ALA A 129 6.23 -10.47 6.54
CA ALA A 129 5.77 -10.75 5.17
C ALA A 129 4.31 -11.24 5.14
N GLY A 130 3.39 -10.29 4.93
CA GLY A 130 1.97 -10.57 4.70
C GLY A 130 1.67 -10.86 3.24
N ARG A 131 0.58 -11.59 3.02
CA ARG A 131 -0.04 -11.80 1.71
C ARG A 131 -1.50 -11.39 1.80
N VAL A 132 -1.87 -10.43 0.96
CA VAL A 132 -3.23 -9.90 0.87
C VAL A 132 -3.81 -10.36 -0.45
N HIS A 133 -4.84 -11.19 -0.37
CA HIS A 133 -5.61 -11.66 -1.51
C HIS A 133 -6.66 -10.61 -1.83
N VAL A 134 -6.71 -10.20 -3.09
CA VAL A 134 -7.66 -9.23 -3.61
C VAL A 134 -8.50 -9.92 -4.66
N ASP A 135 -9.81 -9.85 -4.51
CA ASP A 135 -10.76 -10.36 -5.49
C ASP A 135 -11.86 -9.32 -5.74
N GLN A 136 -12.04 -8.94 -7.00
CA GLN A 136 -13.20 -8.18 -7.44
C GLN A 136 -14.32 -9.15 -7.82
N VAL A 137 -15.44 -9.05 -7.12
CA VAL A 137 -16.68 -9.79 -7.41
C VAL A 137 -17.74 -8.77 -7.76
N GLU A 138 -18.17 -8.78 -9.03
CA GLU A 138 -19.03 -7.73 -9.59
C GLU A 138 -18.43 -6.34 -9.39
N ASN A 139 -19.01 -5.53 -8.50
CA ASN A 139 -18.56 -4.17 -8.20
C ASN A 139 -17.80 -4.07 -6.87
N ASP A 140 -17.76 -5.15 -6.09
CA ASP A 140 -17.19 -5.16 -4.75
C ASP A 140 -15.76 -5.68 -4.76
N ILE A 141 -14.92 -5.10 -3.89
CA ILE A 141 -13.56 -5.55 -3.62
C ILE A 141 -13.54 -6.33 -2.32
N TRP A 142 -13.12 -7.58 -2.41
CA TRP A 142 -12.87 -8.46 -1.28
C TRP A 142 -11.39 -8.48 -0.97
N ILE A 143 -11.08 -8.31 0.31
CA ILE A 143 -9.72 -8.39 0.85
C ILE A 143 -9.66 -9.55 1.82
N GLY A 144 -8.78 -10.51 1.53
CA GLY A 144 -8.58 -11.71 2.33
C GLY A 144 -7.10 -11.97 2.63
N GLY A 145 -6.85 -12.91 3.53
CA GLY A 145 -5.51 -13.36 3.88
C GLY A 145 -5.59 -14.52 4.85
N GLU A 146 -4.55 -15.35 4.85
CA GLU A 146 -4.42 -16.44 5.81
C GLU A 146 -3.98 -15.89 7.16
N THR A 147 -4.48 -16.50 8.25
CA THR A 147 -4.11 -16.12 9.62
C THR A 147 -3.72 -17.35 10.42
N VAL A 148 -2.79 -17.16 11.35
CA VAL A 148 -2.35 -18.21 12.28
C VAL A 148 -2.53 -17.71 13.70
N THR A 149 -3.35 -18.41 14.48
CA THR A 149 -3.53 -18.10 15.90
C THR A 149 -2.33 -18.58 16.71
N LEU A 150 -1.56 -17.65 17.27
CA LEU A 150 -0.40 -17.99 18.11
C LEU A 150 -0.76 -18.18 19.58
N ILE A 151 -1.73 -17.42 20.09
CA ILE A 151 -2.15 -17.43 21.49
C ILE A 151 -3.67 -17.36 21.56
N THR A 152 -4.25 -18.13 22.46
CA THR A 152 -5.68 -18.09 22.80
C THR A 152 -5.82 -18.12 24.33
N GLY A 153 -6.70 -17.29 24.88
CA GLY A 153 -6.91 -17.21 26.33
C GLY A 153 -8.25 -16.60 26.70
N THR A 154 -8.57 -16.64 27.99
CA THR A 154 -9.82 -16.12 28.57
C THR A 154 -9.50 -15.09 29.65
N LEU A 155 -10.16 -13.94 29.62
CA LEU A 155 -10.08 -12.92 30.67
C LEU A 155 -11.33 -12.99 31.56
N SER A 156 -11.14 -13.03 32.87
CA SER A 156 -12.21 -12.89 33.86
C SER A 156 -11.99 -11.62 34.67
N ILE A 157 -13.08 -10.91 34.97
CA ILE A 157 -13.11 -9.61 35.65
C ILE A 157 -13.49 -9.81 37.11
#